data_AF-A0A8T4BMR0-F1
#
_entry.id   AF-A0A8T4BMR0-F1
#
_cell.length_a   1.000
_cell.length_b   1.000
_cell.length_c   1.000
_cell.angle_alpha   90.00
_cell.angle_beta   90.00
_cell.angle_gamma   90.00
#
_symmetry.space_group_name_H-M   'P 1'
#
loop_
_entity.id
_entity.type
_entity.pdbx_description
1 polymer ?
#
loop_
_entity_poly.entity_id
_entity_poly.type
_entity_poly.pdbx_seq_one_letter_code
_entity_poly.pdbx_strand_id
1 'polypeptide(L)'
;MGDGIGGAVLSILTNNAFELLVSHTRKDNQEQYGKIEKIIMSKIDDPEQPQYEEKTKEDLERALKGKFVSCNVQYRDEKTDALVCNVFVQRPPEGF
;
A
#
# COMPACT_ATOMS: atom_id res chain seq x y z
N MET A 1 -3.58 12.74 13.41
CA MET A 1 -2.31 12.05 13.12
C MET A 1 -2.72 10.66 12.68
N GLY A 2 -2.45 10.29 11.43
CA GLY A 2 -2.87 9.00 10.89
C GLY A 2 -1.81 7.92 11.10
N ASP A 3 -2.24 6.68 11.11
CA ASP A 3 -1.37 5.51 11.21
C ASP A 3 -0.51 5.35 9.96
N GLY A 4 0.74 4.95 10.16
CA GLY A 4 1.68 4.67 9.08
C GLY A 4 2.14 3.23 9.18
N ILE A 5 1.93 2.45 8.12
CA ILE A 5 2.42 1.08 8.01
C ILE A 5 3.24 0.93 6.73
N GLY A 6 4.30 0.13 6.78
CA GLY A 6 5.20 -0.09 5.68
C GLY A 6 5.53 -1.57 5.56
N GLY A 7 5.63 -2.04 4.33
CA GLY A 7 5.71 -3.47 4.10
C GLY A 7 6.03 -3.85 2.67
N ALA A 8 6.22 -5.15 2.48
CA ALA A 8 6.33 -5.73 1.14
C ALA A 8 4.92 -6.12 0.66
N VAL A 9 4.60 -5.83 -0.60
CA VAL A 9 3.34 -6.26 -1.19
C VAL A 9 3.40 -7.75 -1.50
N LEU A 10 2.49 -8.53 -0.90
CA LEU A 10 2.38 -9.98 -1.12
C LEU A 10 1.65 -10.28 -2.43
N SER A 11 0.42 -9.78 -2.54
CA SER A 11 -0.50 -10.08 -3.63
C SER A 11 -1.46 -8.92 -3.86
N ILE A 12 -1.78 -8.66 -5.13
CA ILE A 12 -2.79 -7.69 -5.50
C ILE A 12 -4.16 -8.38 -5.53
N LEU A 13 -5.12 -7.87 -4.76
CA LEU A 13 -6.48 -8.40 -4.69
C LEU A 13 -7.35 -7.85 -5.84
N THR A 14 -7.22 -6.54 -6.10
CA THR A 14 -7.96 -5.81 -7.15
C THR A 14 -7.13 -4.62 -7.63
N ASN A 15 -7.59 -3.86 -8.63
CA ASN A 15 -6.82 -2.72 -9.14
C ASN A 15 -6.55 -1.64 -8.07
N ASN A 16 -7.33 -1.61 -6.98
CA ASN A 16 -7.19 -0.67 -5.89
C ASN A 16 -7.00 -1.35 -4.52
N ALA A 17 -6.76 -2.66 -4.43
CA ALA A 17 -6.50 -3.29 -3.13
C ALA A 17 -5.49 -4.43 -3.21
N PHE A 18 -4.73 -4.61 -2.14
CA PHE A 18 -3.68 -5.62 -2.04
C PHE A 18 -3.43 -6.05 -0.59
N GLU A 19 -2.72 -7.16 -0.46
CA GLU A 19 -2.22 -7.66 0.82
C GLU A 19 -0.81 -7.13 1.06
N LEU A 20 -0.65 -6.33 2.12
CA LEU A 20 0.63 -5.82 2.56
C LEU A 20 1.15 -6.70 3.69
N LEU A 21 2.37 -7.23 3.53
CA LEU A 21 3.12 -7.80 4.64
C LEU A 21 3.72 -6.65 5.46
N VAL A 22 3.03 -6.29 6.54
CA VAL A 22 3.46 -5.24 7.46
C VAL A 22 4.78 -5.67 8.11
N SER A 23 5.85 -4.95 7.76
CA SER A 23 7.18 -5.17 8.31
C SER A 23 7.60 -4.02 9.23
N HIS A 24 7.02 -2.84 9.04
CA HIS A 24 7.21 -1.67 9.87
C HIS A 24 5.87 -1.00 10.17
N THR A 25 5.66 -0.62 11.42
CA THR A 25 4.54 0.23 11.83
C THR A 25 5.10 1.45 12.53
N ARG A 26 4.41 2.58 12.41
CA ARG A 26 4.72 3.75 13.22
C ARG A 26 4.45 3.43 14.69
N LYS A 27 5.28 3.97 15.58
CA LYS A 27 5.09 3.85 17.03
C LYS A 27 3.86 4.62 17.54
N ASP A 28 3.39 5.60 16.77
CA ASP A 28 2.20 6.42 17.05
C ASP A 28 0.91 5.83 16.45
N ASN A 29 0.94 4.57 15.98
CA ASN A 29 -0.26 3.95 15.45
C ASN A 29 -1.30 3.75 16.57
N GLN A 30 -2.54 4.18 16.31
CA GLN A 30 -3.69 4.01 17.19
C GLN A 30 -4.20 2.56 17.16
N GLU A 31 -4.04 1.86 16.03
CA GLU A 31 -4.46 0.47 15.86
C GLU A 31 -3.28 -0.52 15.86
N GLN A 32 -3.55 -1.75 16.29
CA GLN A 32 -2.63 -2.87 16.13
C GLN A 32 -2.85 -3.52 14.77
N TYR A 33 -1.82 -3.47 13.93
CA TYR A 33 -1.84 -4.08 12.60
C TYR A 33 -1.27 -5.50 12.66
N GLY A 34 -1.93 -6.41 11.95
CA GLY A 34 -1.44 -7.77 11.78
C GLY A 34 -0.17 -7.83 10.93
N LYS A 35 0.38 -9.04 10.81
CA LYS A 35 1.52 -9.30 9.92
C LYS A 35 1.14 -9.13 8.45
N ILE A 36 -0.12 -9.42 8.11
CA ILE A 36 -0.70 -9.28 6.78
C ILE A 36 -1.97 -8.45 6.94
N GLU A 37 -2.03 -7.33 6.24
CA GLU A 37 -3.18 -6.42 6.27
C GLU A 37 -3.70 -6.18 4.85
N LYS A 38 -5.02 -6.02 4.73
CA LYS A 38 -5.67 -5.67 3.48
C LYS A 38 -5.70 -4.17 3.32
N ILE A 39 -4.99 -3.68 2.32
CA ILE A 39 -4.85 -2.26 2.05
C ILE A 39 -5.66 -1.91 0.80
N ILE A 40 -6.54 -0.92 0.93
CA ILE A 40 -7.21 -0.28 -0.20
C ILE A 40 -6.46 1.01 -0.52
N MET A 41 -5.96 1.09 -1.74
CA MET A 41 -5.31 2.26 -2.31
C MET A 41 -6.36 3.33 -2.59
N SER A 42 -6.39 4.37 -1.75
CA SER A 42 -7.23 5.54 -2.04
C SER A 42 -6.58 6.47 -3.05
N LYS A 43 -5.25 6.59 -2.97
CA LYS A 43 -4.39 7.40 -3.83
C LYS A 43 -3.04 6.71 -3.93
N ILE A 44 -2.48 6.72 -5.13
CA ILE A 44 -1.13 6.21 -5.40
C ILE A 44 -0.33 7.37 -5.94
N ASP A 45 0.70 7.75 -5.20
CA ASP A 45 1.65 8.78 -5.60
C ASP A 45 2.88 8.03 -6.13
N ASP A 46 2.92 7.79 -7.44
CA ASP A 46 4.11 7.25 -8.11
C ASP A 46 4.85 8.42 -8.80
N PRO A 47 6.13 8.66 -8.46
CA PRO A 47 6.88 9.80 -8.99
C PRO A 47 7.13 9.74 -10.51
N GLU A 48 6.96 8.58 -11.16
CA GLU A 48 7.09 8.48 -12.62
C GLU A 48 5.77 8.54 -13.38
N GLN A 49 4.64 8.29 -12.71
CA GLN A 49 3.32 8.30 -13.33
C GLN A 49 2.33 9.05 -12.43
N PRO A 50 2.33 10.40 -12.49
CA PRO A 50 1.47 11.24 -11.64
C PRO A 50 -0.03 11.10 -11.95
N GLN A 51 -0.39 10.38 -13.01
CA GLN A 51 -1.76 10.14 -13.43
C GLN A 51 -1.99 8.64 -13.47
N TYR A 52 -2.72 8.12 -12.47
CA TYR A 52 -3.15 6.73 -12.42
C TYR A 52 -4.23 6.49 -13.49
N GLU A 53 -3.81 6.47 -14.74
CA GLU A 53 -4.65 6.20 -15.89
C GLU A 53 -4.96 4.70 -15.87
N GLU A 54 -6.08 4.33 -15.23
CA GLU A 54 -6.69 2.99 -15.19
C GLU A 54 -5.69 1.82 -15.36
N LYS A 55 -4.69 1.74 -14.48
CA LYS A 55 -3.76 0.62 -14.51
C LYS A 55 -4.50 -0.66 -14.14
N THR A 56 -4.47 -1.62 -15.06
CA THR A 56 -5.00 -2.96 -14.83
C THR A 56 -4.26 -3.62 -13.68
N LYS A 57 -4.91 -4.56 -12.99
CA LYS A 57 -4.34 -5.35 -11.89
C LYS A 57 -2.93 -5.88 -12.20
N GLU A 58 -2.65 -6.20 -13.47
CA GLU A 58 -1.38 -6.75 -13.94
C GLU A 58 -0.25 -5.72 -13.91
N ASP A 59 -0.54 -4.46 -14.24
CA ASP A 59 0.45 -3.39 -14.18
C ASP A 59 0.74 -3.01 -12.71
N LEU A 60 -0.31 -2.93 -11.87
CA LEU A 60 -0.15 -2.84 -10.42
C LEU A 60 0.73 -3.95 -9.88
N GLU A 61 0.45 -5.17 -10.29
CA GLU A 61 1.16 -6.34 -9.81
C GLU A 61 2.64 -6.23 -10.21
N ARG A 62 2.97 -5.88 -11.44
CA ARG A 62 4.37 -5.64 -11.83
C ARG A 62 5.01 -4.44 -11.12
N ALA A 63 4.24 -3.39 -10.82
CA ALA A 63 4.77 -2.17 -10.22
C ALA A 63 5.00 -2.31 -8.71
N LEU A 64 4.13 -3.05 -8.02
CA LEU A 64 4.06 -3.12 -6.55
C LEU A 64 4.49 -4.48 -5.99
N LYS A 65 4.21 -5.60 -6.66
CA LYS A 65 4.52 -6.95 -6.14
C LYS A 65 6.01 -7.09 -5.88
N GLY A 66 6.36 -7.44 -4.65
CA GLY A 66 7.74 -7.57 -4.22
C GLY A 66 8.48 -6.25 -3.98
N LYS A 67 7.86 -5.09 -4.22
CA LYS A 67 8.40 -3.79 -3.78
C LYS A 67 7.98 -3.47 -2.36
N PHE A 68 8.81 -2.66 -1.71
CA PHE A 68 8.47 -2.05 -0.43
C PHE A 68 7.67 -0.79 -0.65
N VAL A 69 6.51 -0.72 -0.02
CA VAL A 69 5.63 0.44 -0.09
C VAL A 69 5.31 0.93 1.31
N SER A 70 5.15 2.23 1.44
CA SER A 70 4.68 2.88 2.65
C SER A 70 3.22 3.27 2.47
N CYS A 71 2.37 2.81 3.38
CA CYS A 71 0.94 3.05 3.39
C CYS A 71 0.60 3.97 4.57
N ASN A 72 0.06 5.15 4.29
CA ASN A 72 -0.49 6.03 5.31
C ASN A 72 -1.99 5.78 5.42
N VAL A 73 -2.42 5.17 6.52
CA VAL A 73 -3.82 4.89 6.81
C VAL A 73 -4.57 6.21 6.94
N GLN A 74 -5.66 6.34 6.19
CA GLN A 74 -6.62 7.43 6.32
C GLN A 74 -7.78 7.03 7.23
N TYR A 75 -8.38 5.87 6.96
CA TYR A 75 -9.47 5.31 7.74
C TYR A 75 -9.61 3.81 7.45
N ARG A 76 -10.25 3.09 8.36
CA ARG A 76 -10.67 1.70 8.14
C ARG A 76 -12.06 1.68 7.53
N ASP A 77 -12.21 0.98 6.41
CA ASP A 77 -13.52 0.75 5.81
C ASP A 77 -14.21 -0.40 6.53
N GLU A 78 -15.21 -0.09 7.36
CA GLU A 78 -15.96 -1.09 8.14
C GLU A 78 -16.77 -2.06 7.27
N LYS A 79 -17.05 -1.72 6.00
CA LYS A 79 -17.82 -2.60 5.10
C LYS A 79 -16.98 -3.75 4.58
N THR A 80 -15.71 -3.49 4.25
CA THR A 80 -14.80 -4.46 3.64
C THR A 80 -13.74 -4.98 4.61
N ASP A 81 -13.72 -4.43 5.83
CA ASP A 81 -12.70 -4.67 6.84
C ASP A 81 -11.29 -4.44 6.28
N ALA A 82 -11.14 -3.39 5.47
CA ALA A 82 -9.90 -3.07 4.79
C ALA A 82 -9.46 -1.64 5.11
N LEU A 83 -8.15 -1.44 5.15
CA LEU A 83 -7.56 -0.17 5.53
C LEU A 83 -7.37 0.70 4.30
N VAL A 84 -8.09 1.81 4.25
CA VAL A 84 -7.95 2.79 3.17
C VAL A 84 -6.71 3.63 3.45
N CYS A 85 -5.69 3.44 2.64
CA CYS A 85 -4.39 4.08 2.80
C CYS A 85 -3.95 4.80 1.54
N ASN A 86 -3.19 5.87 1.72
CA ASN A 86 -2.39 6.44 0.63
C ASN A 86 -1.11 5.64 0.51
N VAL A 87 -0.84 5.14 -0.69
CA VAL A 87 0.29 4.25 -0.96
C VAL A 87 1.38 5.02 -1.67
N PHE A 88 2.56 4.99 -1.08
CA PHE A 88 3.78 5.59 -1.57
C PHE A 88 4.76 4.48 -1.92
N VAL A 89 5.07 4.36 -3.21
CA VAL A 89 6.01 3.35 -3.69
C VAL A 89 7.43 3.86 -3.46
N GLN A 90 8.14 3.23 -2.51
CA GLN A 90 9.57 3.51 -2.34
C GLN A 90 10.35 2.62 -3.30
N ARG A 91 10.91 3.23 -4.34
CA ARG A 91 11.84 2.54 -5.23
C ARG A 91 13.21 2.46 -4.55
N PRO A 92 13.87 1.29 -4.51
CA PRO A 92 15.30 1.29 -4.31
C PRO A 92 15.93 2.08 -5.48
N PRO A 93 17.00 2.87 -5.25
CA PRO A 93 17.70 3.54 -6.34
C PRO A 93 18.12 2.47 -7.36
N GLU A 94 17.68 2.63 -8.62
CA GLU A 94 18.11 1.76 -9.72
C GLU A 94 19.62 1.81 -9.84
N GLY A 95 20.27 0.70 -9.52
CA GLY A 95 21.72 0.59 -9.51
C GLY A 95 22.19 -0.70 -8.84
N PHE A 96 21.99 -1.83 -9.53
CA PHE A 96 22.84 -3.02 -9.38
C PHE A 96 22.99 -3.71 -10.73
#